data_AF-A0ABD0ZYR2-F1
#
_entry.id   AF-A0ABD0ZYR2-F1
#
_cell.length_a   1.000
_cell.length_b   1.000
_cell.length_c   1.000
_cell.angle_alpha   90.00
_cell.angle_beta   90.00
_cell.angle_gamma   90.00
#
_symmetry.space_group_name_H-M   'P 1'
#
loop_
_entity.id
_entity.type
_entity.pdbx_description
1 polymer ?
#
loop_
_entity_poly.entity_id
_entity_poly.type
_entity_poly.pdbx_seq_one_letter_code
_entity_poly.pdbx_strand_id
1 'polypeptide(L)'
;MAFPDTNLHMPIRSISLPSRIHHPSTKFQAALSQLQICQNSSDSQSLQISLLNLSEIYHSLHQLNHSLPTAQAEHSLDVSATLLDSCDAARNLIFTLREHLLNLQSALRRKDKSMEVQIKEYFAFRRKIKKETNKILLGLKKLEGSETTEFAVSIFRSLFMFLSTTTAMKTKTCSLKFVSKLIGGGRSSSSTMSELHNVDVLLLSEKDNSKEVKKTLEILEERTKELEAALDSLFKSLVQYRVYLLNILTTHS
;
A
#
# COMPACT_ATOMS: atom_id res chain seq x y z
N MET A 1 -31.79 -59.19 -57.13
CA MET A 1 -31.53 -57.73 -57.04
C MET A 1 -31.46 -57.38 -55.57
N ALA A 2 -30.29 -56.98 -55.07
CA ALA A 2 -30.10 -56.49 -53.72
C ALA A 2 -29.38 -55.14 -53.83
N PHE A 3 -29.96 -54.09 -53.25
CA PHE A 3 -29.34 -52.78 -53.10
C PHE A 3 -29.23 -52.47 -51.60
N PRO A 4 -28.15 -51.79 -51.15
CA PRO A 4 -27.80 -51.71 -49.74
C PRO A 4 -28.44 -50.50 -49.04
N ASP A 5 -28.74 -50.66 -47.74
CA ASP A 5 -29.13 -49.57 -46.85
C ASP A 5 -27.95 -48.62 -46.61
N THR A 6 -28.15 -47.33 -46.92
CA THR A 6 -27.22 -46.26 -46.60
C THR A 6 -27.59 -45.66 -45.24
N ASN A 7 -26.88 -46.06 -44.20
CA ASN A 7 -26.92 -45.39 -42.90
C ASN A 7 -26.17 -44.05 -42.99
N LEU A 8 -26.88 -42.95 -43.22
CA LEU A 8 -26.36 -41.60 -43.02
C LEU A 8 -26.33 -41.30 -41.52
N HIS A 9 -25.23 -41.66 -40.86
CA HIS A 9 -24.96 -41.28 -39.48
C HIS A 9 -24.63 -39.78 -39.43
N MET A 10 -25.63 -38.95 -39.10
CA MET A 10 -25.44 -37.52 -38.87
C MET A 10 -24.44 -37.30 -37.71
N PRO A 11 -23.40 -36.47 -37.87
CA PRO A 11 -22.57 -36.08 -36.74
C PRO A 11 -23.40 -35.18 -35.82
N ILE A 12 -23.67 -35.67 -34.60
CA ILE A 12 -24.15 -34.84 -33.50
C ILE A 12 -23.08 -33.77 -33.28
N ARG A 13 -23.39 -32.51 -33.62
CA ARG A 13 -22.54 -31.37 -33.25
C ARG A 13 -22.61 -31.23 -31.74
N SER A 14 -21.50 -31.52 -31.09
CA SER A 14 -21.26 -31.19 -29.69
C SER A 14 -21.40 -29.68 -29.51
N ILE A 15 -22.44 -29.24 -28.81
CA ILE A 15 -22.46 -27.90 -28.25
C ILE A 15 -21.54 -27.91 -27.04
N SER A 16 -20.30 -27.45 -27.20
CA SER A 16 -19.48 -27.08 -26.06
C SER A 16 -20.14 -25.89 -25.38
N LEU A 17 -20.98 -26.17 -24.40
CA LEU A 17 -21.32 -25.18 -23.37
C LEU A 17 -19.97 -24.73 -22.76
N PRO A 18 -19.62 -23.44 -22.79
CA PRO A 18 -18.46 -23.00 -22.05
C PRO A 18 -18.72 -23.33 -20.58
N SER A 19 -17.85 -24.16 -20.01
CA SER A 19 -17.80 -24.47 -18.58
C SER A 19 -17.54 -23.19 -17.78
N ARG A 20 -18.56 -22.34 -17.63
CA ARG A 20 -18.49 -21.09 -16.90
C ARG A 20 -18.77 -21.37 -15.42
N ILE A 21 -17.87 -22.13 -14.81
CA ILE A 21 -17.67 -22.12 -13.37
C ILE A 21 -16.20 -21.78 -13.19
N HIS A 22 -15.89 -20.48 -13.16
CA HIS A 22 -14.55 -20.04 -12.84
C HIS A 22 -14.33 -20.31 -11.35
N HIS A 23 -13.59 -21.39 -11.05
CA HIS A 23 -12.94 -21.51 -9.75
C HIS A 23 -12.15 -20.20 -9.48
N PRO A 24 -12.02 -19.75 -8.22
CA PRO A 24 -11.14 -18.63 -7.90
C PRO A 24 -9.80 -18.86 -8.57
N SER A 25 -9.29 -17.85 -9.32
CA SER A 25 -7.99 -17.97 -9.99
C SER A 25 -6.96 -18.49 -8.99
N THR A 26 -6.08 -19.40 -9.42
CA THR A 26 -5.00 -19.91 -8.54
C THR A 26 -4.19 -18.77 -7.92
N LYS A 27 -4.08 -17.64 -8.64
CA LYS A 27 -3.48 -16.40 -8.15
C LYS A 27 -4.28 -15.74 -7.02
N PHE A 28 -5.60 -15.68 -7.11
CA PHE A 28 -6.48 -15.16 -6.06
C PHE A 28 -6.32 -15.96 -4.76
N GLN A 29 -6.33 -17.29 -4.86
CA GLN A 29 -6.21 -18.14 -3.68
C GLN A 29 -4.81 -18.10 -3.07
N ALA A 30 -3.76 -18.00 -3.90
CA ALA A 30 -2.40 -17.78 -3.42
C ALA A 30 -2.23 -16.41 -2.75
N ALA A 31 -2.82 -15.35 -3.30
CA ALA A 31 -2.78 -14.01 -2.71
C ALA A 31 -3.49 -13.97 -1.35
N LEU A 32 -4.67 -14.61 -1.24
CA LEU A 32 -5.41 -14.71 0.03
C LEU A 32 -4.62 -15.45 1.11
N SER A 33 -4.01 -16.60 0.79
CA SER A 33 -3.23 -17.34 1.78
C SER A 33 -2.01 -16.56 2.26
N GLN A 34 -1.35 -15.82 1.36
CA GLN A 34 -0.23 -14.94 1.71
C GLN A 34 -0.67 -13.75 2.57
N LEU A 35 -1.85 -13.18 2.33
CA LEU A 35 -2.41 -12.13 3.19
C LEU A 35 -2.68 -12.63 4.60
N GLN A 36 -3.18 -13.87 4.75
CA GLN A 36 -3.38 -14.48 6.07
C GLN A 36 -2.09 -14.63 6.86
N ILE A 37 -0.96 -14.86 6.19
CA ILE A 37 0.36 -14.97 6.82
C ILE A 37 0.92 -13.58 7.18
N CYS A 38 0.73 -12.57 6.33
CA CYS A 38 1.31 -11.24 6.51
C CYS A 38 0.55 -10.33 7.50
N GLN A 39 -0.66 -10.68 7.92
CA GLN A 39 -1.55 -9.84 8.75
C GLN A 39 -0.92 -9.30 10.04
N ASN A 40 0.04 -10.02 10.62
CA ASN A 40 0.62 -9.66 11.91
C ASN A 40 1.90 -8.82 11.80
N SER A 41 2.42 -8.59 10.58
CA SER A 41 3.68 -7.88 10.39
C SER A 41 3.44 -6.44 9.94
N SER A 42 4.01 -5.50 10.70
CA SER A 42 3.90 -4.04 10.45
C SER A 42 5.15 -3.45 9.81
N ASP A 43 6.06 -4.28 9.29
CA ASP A 43 7.26 -3.81 8.59
C ASP A 43 6.95 -3.39 7.15
N SER A 44 7.83 -2.61 6.53
CA SER A 44 7.56 -2.06 5.20
C SER A 44 7.45 -3.15 4.12
N GLN A 45 8.19 -4.26 4.26
CA GLN A 45 8.22 -5.31 3.25
C GLN A 45 6.95 -6.16 3.30
N SER A 46 6.48 -6.53 4.50
CA SER A 46 5.19 -7.20 4.64
C SER A 46 4.03 -6.34 4.12
N LEU A 47 4.08 -5.02 4.36
CA LEU A 47 3.09 -4.08 3.85
C LEU A 47 3.10 -4.03 2.32
N GLN A 48 4.28 -3.95 1.70
CA GLN A 48 4.42 -3.99 0.25
C GLN A 48 3.83 -5.28 -0.34
N ILE A 49 4.20 -6.44 0.20
CA ILE A 49 3.69 -7.74 -0.23
C ILE A 49 2.18 -7.80 -0.06
N SER A 50 1.65 -7.30 1.06
CA SER A 50 0.22 -7.28 1.34
C SER A 50 -0.55 -6.40 0.36
N LEU A 51 -0.02 -5.21 0.02
CA LEU A 51 -0.61 -4.33 -0.99
C LEU A 51 -0.63 -4.97 -2.38
N LEU A 52 0.44 -5.68 -2.77
CA LEU A 52 0.51 -6.40 -4.04
C LEU A 52 -0.48 -7.57 -4.09
N ASN A 53 -0.59 -8.35 -3.02
CA ASN A 53 -1.57 -9.43 -2.93
C ASN A 53 -3.01 -8.89 -2.98
N LEU A 54 -3.27 -7.77 -2.30
CA LEU A 54 -4.57 -7.10 -2.35
C LEU A 54 -4.89 -6.61 -3.76
N SER A 55 -3.90 -6.09 -4.48
CA SER A 55 -4.06 -5.69 -5.88
C SER A 55 -4.44 -6.88 -6.76
N GLU A 56 -3.77 -8.03 -6.61
CA GLU A 56 -4.08 -9.25 -7.35
C GLU A 56 -5.49 -9.78 -7.04
N ILE A 57 -5.93 -9.65 -5.78
CA ILE A 57 -7.29 -10.01 -5.36
C ILE A 57 -8.33 -9.15 -6.08
N TYR A 58 -8.20 -7.81 -6.03
CA TYR A 58 -9.16 -6.92 -6.70
C TYR A 58 -9.12 -7.06 -8.23
N HIS A 59 -7.93 -7.30 -8.80
CA HIS A 59 -7.79 -7.60 -10.23
C HIS A 59 -8.51 -8.90 -10.61
N SER A 60 -8.41 -9.94 -9.78
CA SER A 60 -9.11 -11.21 -9.99
C SER A 60 -10.62 -11.07 -9.82
N LEU A 61 -11.08 -10.29 -8.84
CA LEU A 61 -12.51 -9.98 -8.63
C LEU A 61 -13.12 -9.27 -9.84
N HIS A 62 -12.37 -8.38 -10.50
CA HIS A 62 -12.79 -7.77 -11.75
C HIS A 62 -12.95 -8.78 -12.90
N GLN A 63 -12.10 -9.81 -12.96
CA GLN A 63 -12.15 -10.85 -14.01
C GLN A 63 -13.23 -11.92 -13.77
N LEU A 64 -13.67 -12.08 -12.52
CA LEU A 64 -14.74 -13.01 -12.15
C LEU A 64 -16.05 -12.52 -12.77
N ASN A 65 -16.39 -13.09 -13.93
CA ASN A 65 -17.52 -12.70 -14.78
C ASN A 65 -18.88 -13.22 -14.23
N HIS A 66 -19.11 -13.02 -12.92
CA HIS A 66 -20.28 -13.46 -12.17
C HIS A 66 -21.16 -12.27 -11.79
N SER A 67 -22.44 -12.29 -12.17
CA SER A 67 -23.39 -11.25 -11.78
C SER A 67 -23.50 -11.15 -10.27
N LEU A 68 -23.12 -10.00 -9.71
CA LEU A 68 -23.33 -9.68 -8.31
C LEU A 68 -24.75 -9.11 -8.14
N PRO A 69 -25.49 -9.45 -7.07
CA PRO A 69 -26.79 -8.81 -6.80
C PRO A 69 -26.63 -7.29 -6.72
N THR A 70 -27.60 -6.53 -7.25
CA THR A 70 -27.55 -5.05 -7.34
C THR A 70 -27.20 -4.39 -6.01
N ALA A 71 -27.89 -4.76 -4.92
CA ALA A 71 -27.62 -4.21 -3.58
C ALA A 71 -26.19 -4.49 -3.09
N GLN A 72 -25.62 -5.65 -3.43
CA GLN A 72 -24.25 -5.98 -3.07
C GLN A 72 -23.25 -5.22 -3.95
N ALA A 73 -23.56 -5.00 -5.22
CA ALA A 73 -22.74 -4.19 -6.13
C ALA A 73 -22.72 -2.71 -5.74
N GLU A 74 -23.84 -2.13 -5.31
CA GLU A 74 -23.93 -0.76 -4.77
C GLU A 74 -23.07 -0.62 -3.51
N HIS A 75 -23.22 -1.53 -2.55
CA HIS A 75 -22.40 -1.53 -1.35
C HIS A 75 -20.90 -1.69 -1.66
N SER A 76 -20.53 -2.61 -2.55
CA SER A 76 -19.15 -2.77 -3.01
C SER A 76 -18.62 -1.53 -3.72
N LEU A 77 -19.48 -0.75 -4.37
CA LEU A 77 -19.11 0.51 -5.02
C LEU A 77 -18.76 1.58 -3.98
N ASP A 78 -19.53 1.69 -2.90
CA ASP A 78 -19.25 2.60 -1.78
C ASP A 78 -17.97 2.22 -1.03
N VAL A 79 -17.77 0.92 -0.80
CA VAL A 79 -16.52 0.39 -0.23
C VAL A 79 -15.34 0.76 -1.13
N SER A 80 -15.44 0.50 -2.44
CA SER A 80 -14.35 0.80 -3.38
C SER A 80 -14.01 2.29 -3.43
N ALA A 81 -14.99 3.19 -3.26
CA ALA A 81 -14.74 4.64 -3.20
C ALA A 81 -13.86 4.98 -2.00
N THR A 82 -14.23 4.49 -0.82
CA THR A 82 -13.49 4.76 0.41
C THR A 82 -12.07 4.17 0.38
N LEU A 83 -11.90 2.99 -0.25
CA LEU A 83 -10.58 2.38 -0.45
C LEU A 83 -9.73 3.18 -1.45
N LEU A 84 -10.32 3.71 -2.52
CA LEU A 84 -9.62 4.58 -3.48
C LEU A 84 -9.18 5.88 -2.82
N ASP A 85 -10.05 6.53 -2.03
CA ASP A 85 -9.70 7.75 -1.28
C ASP A 85 -8.56 7.48 -0.29
N SER A 86 -8.58 6.33 0.39
CA SER A 86 -7.52 5.90 1.29
C SER A 86 -6.21 5.63 0.54
N CYS A 87 -6.29 4.97 -0.62
CA CYS A 87 -5.14 4.70 -1.48
C CYS A 87 -4.50 6.00 -1.98
N ASP A 88 -5.31 6.94 -2.46
CA ASP A 88 -4.84 8.24 -2.94
C ASP A 88 -4.18 9.05 -1.81
N ALA A 89 -4.80 9.10 -0.64
CA ALA A 89 -4.21 9.73 0.53
C ALA A 89 -2.85 9.10 0.91
N ALA A 90 -2.74 7.76 0.90
CA ALA A 90 -1.48 7.07 1.17
C ALA A 90 -0.40 7.41 0.12
N ARG A 91 -0.75 7.40 -1.17
CA ARG A 91 0.17 7.77 -2.27
C ARG A 91 0.69 9.19 -2.10
N ASN A 92 -0.19 10.15 -1.84
CA ASN A 92 0.18 11.54 -1.62
C ASN A 92 1.10 11.71 -0.40
N LEU A 93 0.82 11.02 0.71
CA LEU A 93 1.66 11.09 1.91
C LEU A 93 3.05 10.46 1.67
N ILE A 94 3.12 9.33 0.98
CA ILE A 94 4.38 8.65 0.65
C ILE A 94 5.21 9.50 -0.32
N PHE A 95 4.57 10.07 -1.33
CA PHE A 95 5.21 10.96 -2.29
C PHE A 95 5.89 12.15 -1.57
N THR A 96 5.14 12.89 -0.74
CA THR A 96 5.69 14.03 0.00
C THR A 96 6.72 13.59 1.06
N LEU A 97 6.55 12.41 1.68
CA LEU A 97 7.56 11.86 2.58
C LEU A 97 8.89 11.68 1.84
N ARG A 98 8.85 11.08 0.65
CA ARG A 98 10.03 10.84 -0.19
C ARG A 98 10.73 12.15 -0.57
N GLU A 99 9.99 13.20 -0.88
CA GLU A 99 10.55 14.55 -1.10
C GLU A 99 11.34 15.06 0.12
N HIS A 100 10.78 14.91 1.33
CA HIS A 100 11.50 15.29 2.54
C HIS A 100 12.75 14.43 2.80
N LEU A 101 12.71 13.12 2.50
CA LEU A 101 13.88 12.25 2.61
C LEU A 101 15.00 12.71 1.67
N LEU A 102 14.66 13.00 0.41
CA LEU A 102 15.61 13.51 -0.59
C LEU A 102 16.20 14.86 -0.20
N ASN A 103 15.39 15.77 0.35
CA ASN A 103 15.89 17.06 0.81
C ASN A 103 16.84 16.92 2.01
N LEU A 104 16.54 16.02 2.95
CA LEU A 104 17.43 15.69 4.06
C LEU A 104 18.76 15.12 3.56
N GLN A 105 18.73 14.16 2.63
CA GLN A 105 19.94 13.60 2.01
C GLN A 105 20.77 14.69 1.30
N SER A 106 20.10 15.58 0.55
CA SER A 106 20.74 16.69 -0.16
C SER A 106 21.42 17.66 0.81
N ALA A 107 20.72 18.06 1.88
CA ALA A 107 21.29 18.92 2.93
C ALA A 107 22.47 18.25 3.64
N LEU A 108 22.38 16.94 3.91
CA LEU A 108 23.46 16.16 4.53
C LEU A 108 24.72 16.15 3.67
N ARG A 109 24.55 16.04 2.36
CA ARG A 109 25.65 16.10 1.39
C ARG A 109 26.31 17.48 1.35
N ARG A 110 25.51 18.56 1.40
CA ARG A 110 26.02 19.95 1.37
C ARG A 110 26.68 20.39 2.68
N LYS A 111 26.30 19.79 3.82
CA LYS A 111 26.81 20.13 5.17
C LYS A 111 26.68 21.61 5.52
N ASP A 112 25.60 22.24 5.06
CA ASP A 112 25.33 23.66 5.28
C ASP A 112 24.17 23.88 6.26
N LYS A 113 23.85 25.15 6.53
CA LYS A 113 22.78 25.54 7.46
C LYS A 113 21.38 25.10 6.99
N SER A 114 21.21 24.61 5.76
CA SER A 114 19.90 24.13 5.26
C SER A 114 19.43 22.87 5.98
N MET A 115 20.34 22.11 6.61
CA MET A 115 19.99 20.90 7.36
C MET A 115 18.97 21.17 8.47
N GLU A 116 19.15 22.24 9.24
CA GLU A 116 18.24 22.58 10.33
C GLU A 116 16.82 22.88 9.81
N VAL A 117 16.73 23.56 8.67
CA VAL A 117 15.46 23.87 7.99
C VAL A 117 14.80 22.58 7.52
N GLN A 118 15.54 21.69 6.87
CA GLN A 118 15.01 20.43 6.35
C GLN A 118 14.53 19.48 7.45
N ILE A 119 15.24 19.41 8.58
CA ILE A 119 14.80 18.64 9.75
C ILE A 119 13.48 19.20 10.30
N LYS A 120 13.35 20.53 10.43
CA LYS A 120 12.12 21.18 10.90
C LYS A 120 10.93 20.91 9.97
N GLU A 121 11.13 21.01 8.66
CA GLU A 121 10.10 20.74 7.64
C GLU A 121 9.67 19.28 7.66
N TYR A 122 10.62 18.34 7.71
CA TYR A 122 10.34 16.91 7.83
C TYR A 122 9.48 16.60 9.06
N PHE A 123 9.83 17.09 10.25
CA PHE A 123 9.03 16.84 11.46
C PHE A 123 7.69 17.59 11.48
N ALA A 124 7.57 18.73 10.80
CA ALA A 124 6.27 19.36 10.57
C ALA A 124 5.39 18.45 9.71
N PHE A 125 5.94 17.88 8.64
CA PHE A 125 5.23 16.93 7.79
C PHE A 125 4.89 15.61 8.49
N ARG A 126 5.79 15.04 9.30
CA ARG A 126 5.50 13.85 10.13
C ARG A 126 4.32 14.06 11.07
N ARG A 127 4.17 15.27 11.63
CA ARG A 127 2.99 15.65 12.43
C ARG A 127 1.73 15.76 11.58
N LYS A 128 1.83 16.21 10.32
CA LYS A 128 0.72 16.25 9.36
C LYS A 128 0.24 14.84 9.03
N ILE A 129 1.15 13.90 8.74
CA ILE A 129 0.82 12.48 8.52
C ILE A 129 -0.02 11.94 9.68
N LYS A 130 0.43 12.15 10.92
CA LYS A 130 -0.29 11.69 12.12
C LYS A 130 -1.72 12.23 12.21
N LYS A 131 -1.94 13.49 11.83
CA LYS A 131 -3.29 14.10 11.81
C LYS A 131 -4.16 13.48 10.72
N GLU A 132 -3.63 13.34 9.50
CA GLU A 132 -4.36 12.74 8.38
C GLU A 132 -4.70 11.27 8.63
N THR A 133 -3.77 10.50 9.19
CA THR A 133 -4.02 9.10 9.59
C THR A 133 -5.21 8.98 10.53
N ASN A 134 -5.30 9.82 11.56
CA ASN A 134 -6.44 9.78 12.47
C ASN A 134 -7.78 10.02 11.74
N LYS A 135 -7.80 10.94 10.76
CA LYS A 135 -8.99 11.21 9.94
C LYS A 135 -9.36 10.00 9.07
N ILE A 136 -8.38 9.37 8.42
CA ILE A 136 -8.60 8.24 7.51
C ILE A 136 -9.05 6.99 8.28
N LEU A 137 -8.46 6.73 9.46
CA LEU A 137 -8.83 5.60 10.30
C LEU A 137 -10.30 5.65 10.75
N LEU A 138 -10.89 6.84 10.91
CA LEU A 138 -12.30 7.01 11.21
C LEU A 138 -13.21 6.60 10.03
N GLY A 139 -12.80 6.91 8.80
CA GLY A 139 -13.50 6.48 7.58
C GLY A 139 -13.47 4.96 7.43
N LEU A 140 -12.27 4.37 7.54
CA LEU A 140 -12.05 2.92 7.46
C LEU A 140 -12.76 2.12 8.56
N LYS A 141 -13.11 2.74 9.70
CA LYS A 141 -13.87 2.08 10.78
C LYS A 141 -15.35 1.86 10.44
N LYS A 142 -15.88 2.64 9.50
CA LYS A 142 -17.30 2.56 9.10
C LYS A 142 -17.55 1.57 7.97
N LEU A 143 -16.48 1.00 7.40
CA LEU A 143 -16.58 -0.01 6.36
C LEU A 143 -16.88 -1.36 7.00
N GLU A 144 -18.09 -1.86 6.74
CA GLU A 144 -18.43 -3.27 6.85
C GLU A 144 -18.34 -3.88 5.46
N GLY A 145 -18.07 -5.17 5.32
CA GLY A 145 -17.94 -5.76 3.99
C GLY A 145 -17.50 -7.21 3.97
N SER A 146 -17.13 -7.67 2.77
CA SER A 146 -16.58 -9.00 2.55
C SER A 146 -15.24 -9.20 3.27
N GLU A 147 -14.79 -10.45 3.39
CA GLU A 147 -13.45 -10.81 3.88
C GLU A 147 -12.34 -10.00 3.17
N THR A 148 -12.48 -9.77 1.86
CA THR A 148 -11.54 -8.93 1.09
C THR A 148 -11.52 -7.47 1.53
N THR A 149 -12.67 -6.94 1.96
CA THR A 149 -12.78 -5.58 2.52
C THR A 149 -12.10 -5.51 3.87
N GLU A 150 -12.26 -6.52 4.72
CA GLU A 150 -11.57 -6.60 6.02
C GLU A 150 -10.05 -6.63 5.86
N PHE A 151 -9.53 -7.41 4.90
CA PHE A 151 -8.11 -7.39 4.57
C PHE A 151 -7.66 -6.03 4.07
N ALA A 152 -8.39 -5.41 3.15
CA ALA A 152 -8.07 -4.08 2.63
C ALA A 152 -7.98 -3.05 3.77
N VAL A 153 -9.00 -3.02 4.63
CA VAL A 153 -9.07 -2.13 5.79
C VAL A 153 -7.88 -2.38 6.73
N SER A 154 -7.58 -3.64 7.06
CA SER A 154 -6.45 -4.00 7.94
C SER A 154 -5.12 -3.52 7.36
N ILE A 155 -4.87 -3.75 6.08
CA ILE A 155 -3.64 -3.34 5.39
C ILE A 155 -3.51 -1.82 5.37
N PHE A 156 -4.57 -1.09 5.02
CA PHE A 156 -4.55 0.38 5.08
C PHE A 156 -4.31 0.89 6.50
N ARG A 157 -4.93 0.29 7.53
CA ARG A 157 -4.66 0.65 8.92
C ARG A 157 -3.19 0.48 9.26
N SER A 158 -2.60 -0.67 8.95
CA SER A 158 -1.18 -0.94 9.21
C SER A 158 -0.26 0.00 8.44
N LEU A 159 -0.58 0.32 7.19
CA LEU A 159 0.16 1.30 6.39
C LEU A 159 0.12 2.70 7.01
N PHE A 160 -1.06 3.19 7.39
CA PHE A 160 -1.19 4.51 8.01
C PHE A 160 -0.55 4.57 9.40
N MET A 161 -0.60 3.47 10.16
CA MET A 161 0.10 3.35 11.43
C MET A 161 1.61 3.41 11.23
N PHE A 162 2.15 2.67 10.25
CA PHE A 162 3.55 2.73 9.84
C PHE A 162 3.98 4.17 9.54
N LEU A 163 3.24 4.86 8.67
CA LEU A 163 3.52 6.26 8.30
C LEU A 163 3.43 7.23 9.50
N SER A 164 2.54 6.95 10.45
CA SER A 164 2.29 7.80 11.62
C SER A 164 3.21 7.55 12.82
N THR A 165 4.08 6.54 12.76
CA THR A 165 5.01 6.21 13.86
C THR A 165 6.04 7.32 14.07
N THR A 166 5.70 8.42 14.76
CA THR A 166 6.60 9.57 14.91
C THR A 166 7.09 9.77 16.35
N THR A 167 8.36 10.13 16.47
CA THR A 167 8.95 10.59 17.74
C THR A 167 8.67 12.08 17.92
N ALA A 168 8.10 12.47 19.07
CA ALA A 168 7.79 13.86 19.35
C ALA A 168 9.07 14.71 19.53
N MET A 169 9.26 15.73 18.69
CA MET A 169 10.23 16.78 18.97
C MET A 169 9.77 17.60 20.18
N LYS A 170 10.58 17.65 21.25
CA LYS A 170 10.35 18.61 22.34
C LYS A 170 10.74 20.00 21.85
N THR A 171 9.79 20.92 21.77
CA THR A 171 9.94 22.27 21.20
C THR A 171 10.68 23.28 22.09
N LYS A 172 11.75 22.85 22.80
CA LYS A 172 12.65 23.77 23.49
C LYS A 172 13.99 23.76 22.79
N THR A 173 14.22 24.77 21.95
CA THR A 173 15.53 25.22 21.43
C THR A 173 16.54 24.07 21.27
N CYS A 174 16.25 23.12 20.37
CA CYS A 174 17.22 22.10 20.03
C CYS A 174 18.28 22.77 19.15
N SER A 175 19.37 23.23 19.77
CA SER A 175 20.59 23.61 19.07
C SER A 175 21.18 22.34 18.45
N LEU A 176 20.69 21.98 17.25
CA LEU A 176 21.15 20.84 16.47
C LEU A 176 22.64 21.06 16.13
N LYS A 177 23.56 20.46 16.90
CA LYS A 177 25.02 20.56 16.73
C LYS A 177 25.57 19.80 15.51
N PHE A 178 24.70 19.43 14.57
CA PHE A 178 25.04 18.72 13.32
C PHE A 178 26.01 19.50 12.40
N VAL A 179 26.35 20.75 12.72
CA VAL A 179 27.19 21.61 11.88
C VAL A 179 28.67 21.64 12.33
N SER A 180 29.12 20.81 13.28
CA SER A 180 30.53 20.84 13.71
C SER A 180 31.24 19.48 13.72
N LYS A 181 32.28 19.42 12.88
CA LYS A 181 33.44 18.50 12.86
C LYS A 181 33.18 17.06 12.40
N LEU A 182 33.54 16.82 11.14
CA LEU A 182 33.93 15.51 10.63
C LEU A 182 35.24 15.08 11.30
N ILE A 183 35.24 13.94 12.00
CA ILE A 183 36.25 12.84 12.02
C ILE A 183 35.71 11.76 12.98
N GLY A 184 35.61 10.51 12.49
CA GLY A 184 35.69 9.31 13.35
C GLY A 184 34.39 8.61 13.78
N GLY A 185 34.03 7.55 13.03
CA GLY A 185 33.59 6.20 13.46
C GLY A 185 32.66 5.95 14.66
N GLY A 186 31.66 5.10 14.43
CA GLY A 186 31.02 4.28 15.47
C GLY A 186 29.68 3.67 15.05
N ARG A 187 29.62 2.33 14.94
CA ARG A 187 28.41 1.55 14.63
C ARG A 187 27.50 1.43 15.86
N SER A 188 26.18 1.36 15.66
CA SER A 188 25.31 0.63 16.60
C SER A 188 24.04 0.12 15.93
N SER A 189 23.74 -1.14 16.23
CA SER A 189 22.62 -1.96 15.77
C SER A 189 21.28 -1.50 16.35
N SER A 190 20.19 -1.55 15.57
CA SER A 190 18.83 -1.36 16.09
C SER A 190 17.93 -2.55 15.84
N SER A 191 17.36 -3.02 16.94
CA SER A 191 16.14 -3.82 17.04
C SER A 191 14.96 -3.17 16.33
N THR A 192 14.08 -4.03 15.81
CA THR A 192 12.69 -3.88 15.35
C THR A 192 11.91 -2.61 15.76
N MET A 193 12.37 -1.45 15.29
CA MET A 193 11.61 -0.20 15.24
C MET A 193 11.33 0.12 13.78
N SER A 194 10.12 0.61 13.47
CA SER A 194 9.77 1.06 12.11
C SER A 194 10.89 1.98 11.59
N GLU A 195 11.32 1.78 10.34
CA GLU A 195 12.40 2.53 9.71
C GLU A 195 12.19 4.05 9.83
N LEU A 196 10.92 4.49 9.75
CA LEU A 196 10.49 5.87 9.97
C LEU A 196 10.82 6.40 11.37
N HIS A 197 10.65 5.56 12.38
CA HIS A 197 10.94 5.90 13.77
C HIS A 197 12.45 5.95 14.02
N ASN A 198 13.22 5.05 13.39
CA ASN A 198 14.68 5.07 13.47
C ASN A 198 15.26 6.38 12.92
N VAL A 199 14.79 6.84 11.75
CA VAL A 199 15.20 8.15 11.20
C VAL A 199 14.86 9.29 12.18
N ASP A 200 13.68 9.29 12.79
CA ASP A 200 13.30 10.32 13.76
C ASP A 200 14.26 10.36 14.95
N VAL A 201 14.60 9.21 15.52
CA VAL A 201 15.54 9.13 16.67
C VAL A 201 16.93 9.60 16.26
N LEU A 202 17.42 9.18 15.08
CA LEU A 202 18.74 9.56 14.59
C LEU A 202 18.84 11.06 14.32
N LEU A 203 17.81 11.68 13.74
CA LEU A 203 17.77 13.13 13.47
C LEU A 203 17.70 13.98 14.75
N LEU A 204 17.19 13.42 15.85
CA LEU A 204 17.10 14.09 17.16
C LEU A 204 18.32 13.83 18.06
N SER A 205 19.22 12.95 17.64
CA SER A 205 20.41 12.62 18.42
C SER A 205 21.41 13.78 18.43
N GLU A 206 22.06 14.02 19.57
CA GLU A 206 23.16 14.98 19.69
C GLU A 206 24.51 14.44 19.20
N LYS A 207 24.58 13.14 18.85
CA LYS A 207 25.81 12.47 18.39
C LYS A 207 26.00 12.65 16.87
N ASP A 208 27.26 12.64 16.41
CA ASP A 208 27.57 12.57 14.98
C ASP A 208 27.23 11.18 14.43
N ASN A 209 26.00 11.04 13.95
CA ASN A 209 25.50 9.84 13.30
C ASN A 209 25.34 10.05 11.78
N SER A 210 26.07 10.99 11.17
CA SER A 210 25.86 11.38 9.76
C SER A 210 25.87 10.20 8.79
N LYS A 211 26.79 9.25 8.97
CA LYS A 211 26.87 8.04 8.13
C LYS A 211 25.67 7.11 8.33
N GLU A 212 25.20 6.96 9.57
CA GLU A 212 24.05 6.12 9.88
C GLU A 212 22.75 6.76 9.36
N VAL A 213 22.54 8.05 9.64
CA VAL A 213 21.42 8.84 9.11
C VAL A 213 21.35 8.70 7.59
N LYS A 214 22.47 8.88 6.88
CA LYS A 214 22.51 8.74 5.43
C LYS A 214 22.03 7.36 4.98
N LYS A 215 22.59 6.29 5.57
CA LYS A 215 22.24 4.91 5.22
C LYS A 215 20.77 4.61 5.52
N THR A 216 20.25 5.05 6.66
CA THR A 216 18.85 4.85 7.02
C THR A 216 17.91 5.63 6.09
N LEU A 217 18.27 6.85 5.68
CA LEU A 217 17.50 7.63 4.70
C LEU A 217 17.46 6.95 3.33
N GLU A 218 18.58 6.40 2.84
CA GLU A 218 18.64 5.67 1.56
C GLU A 218 17.76 4.41 1.59
N ILE A 219 17.85 3.60 2.66
CA ILE A 219 17.00 2.42 2.84
C ILE A 219 15.54 2.84 2.88
N LEU A 220 15.19 3.86 3.67
CA LEU A 220 13.80 4.28 3.79
C LEU A 220 13.24 4.84 2.47
N GLU A 221 14.04 5.57 1.71
CA GLU A 221 13.66 6.05 0.38
C GLU A 221 13.30 4.89 -0.55
N GLU A 222 14.15 3.86 -0.62
CA GLU A 222 13.91 2.67 -1.45
C GLU A 222 12.61 1.96 -1.04
N ARG A 223 12.36 1.79 0.27
CA ARG A 223 11.12 1.21 0.79
C ARG A 223 9.88 2.06 0.48
N THR A 224 9.99 3.38 0.60
CA THR A 224 8.87 4.27 0.26
C THR A 224 8.53 4.20 -1.23
N LYS A 225 9.54 4.06 -2.10
CA LYS A 225 9.35 3.87 -3.54
C LYS A 225 8.68 2.52 -3.86
N GLU A 226 9.07 1.47 -3.17
CA GLU A 226 8.45 0.14 -3.27
C GLU A 226 6.97 0.14 -2.85
N LEU A 227 6.65 0.83 -1.75
CA LEU A 227 5.27 1.02 -1.30
C LEU A 227 4.45 1.87 -2.28
N GLU A 228 5.03 2.95 -2.82
CA GLU A 228 4.40 3.80 -3.84
C GLU A 228 4.00 2.97 -5.08
N ALA A 229 4.92 2.12 -5.57
CA ALA A 229 4.65 1.23 -6.69
C ALA A 229 3.56 0.17 -6.38
N ALA A 230 3.55 -0.38 -5.17
CA ALA A 230 2.52 -1.32 -4.74
C ALA A 230 1.13 -0.65 -4.65
N LEU A 231 1.06 0.58 -4.13
CA LEU A 231 -0.16 1.38 -4.10
C LEU A 231 -0.64 1.76 -5.51
N ASP A 232 0.27 2.09 -6.43
CA ASP A 232 -0.08 2.36 -7.83
C ASP A 232 -0.75 1.14 -8.48
N SER A 233 -0.24 -0.06 -8.19
CA SER A 233 -0.84 -1.31 -8.65
C SER A 233 -2.25 -1.48 -8.07
N LEU A 234 -2.39 -1.33 -6.75
CA LEU A 234 -3.66 -1.46 -6.05
C LEU A 234 -4.70 -0.42 -6.52
N PHE A 235 -4.27 0.83 -6.73
CA PHE A 235 -5.15 1.89 -7.23
C PHE A 235 -5.74 1.51 -8.59
N LYS A 236 -4.90 1.01 -9.51
CA LYS A 236 -5.34 0.56 -10.84
C LYS A 236 -6.34 -0.60 -10.77
N SER A 237 -6.09 -1.60 -9.92
CA SER A 237 -7.00 -2.74 -9.77
C SER A 237 -8.31 -2.35 -9.10
N LEU A 238 -8.30 -1.44 -8.13
CA LEU A 238 -9.52 -0.87 -7.53
C LEU A 238 -10.35 -0.07 -8.55
N VAL A 239 -9.71 0.73 -9.41
CA VAL A 239 -10.41 1.44 -10.50
C VAL A 239 -11.06 0.45 -11.46
N GLN A 240 -10.34 -0.61 -11.87
CA GLN A 240 -10.91 -1.65 -12.73
C GLN A 240 -12.10 -2.35 -12.07
N TYR A 241 -11.97 -2.73 -10.80
CA TYR A 241 -13.05 -3.33 -10.03
C TYR A 241 -14.27 -2.40 -9.94
N ARG A 242 -14.06 -1.10 -9.69
CA ARG A 242 -15.14 -0.11 -9.69
C ARG A 242 -15.86 0.00 -11.04
N VAL A 243 -15.12 0.03 -12.15
CA VAL A 243 -15.70 0.03 -13.50
C VAL A 243 -16.55 -1.22 -13.73
N TYR A 244 -16.08 -2.38 -13.27
CA TYR A 244 -16.85 -3.62 -13.33
C TYR A 244 -18.16 -3.56 -12.54
N LEU A 245 -18.13 -3.03 -11.31
CA LEU A 245 -19.34 -2.83 -10.51
C LEU A 245 -20.34 -1.90 -11.19
N LEU A 246 -19.86 -0.77 -11.73
CA LEU A 246 -20.70 0.17 -12.49
C LEU A 246 -21.34 -0.51 -13.69
N ASN A 247 -20.59 -1.33 -14.42
CA ASN A 247 -21.12 -2.08 -15.56
C ASN A 247 -22.26 -3.01 -15.11
N ILE A 248 -22.10 -3.78 -14.02
CA ILE A 248 -23.18 -4.62 -13.48
C ILE A 248 -24.44 -3.79 -13.21
N LEU A 249 -24.31 -2.68 -12.49
CA LEU A 249 -25.45 -1.83 -12.13
C LEU A 249 -26.14 -1.25 -13.36
N THR A 250 -25.37 -0.84 -14.37
CA THR A 250 -25.95 -0.31 -15.63
C THR A 250 -26.58 -1.37 -16.52
N THR A 251 -26.13 -2.64 -16.45
CA THR A 251 -26.71 -3.74 -17.25
C THR A 251 -27.99 -4.34 -16.66
N HIS A 252 -28.25 -4.09 -15.37
CA HIS A 252 -29.44 -4.56 -14.64
C HIS A 252 -30.47 -3.43 -14.35
N SER A 253 -30.22 -2.21 -14.83
CA SER A 253 -31.14 -1.06 -14.76
C SER A 253 -31.93 -0.92 -16.07
#